data_AF-A0A1Z5SKQ1-F1
#
_entry.id   AF-A0A1Z5SKQ1-F1
#
_cell.length_a   1.000
_cell.length_b   1.000
_cell.length_c   1.000
_cell.angle_alpha   90.00
_cell.angle_beta   90.00
_cell.angle_gamma   90.00
#
_symmetry.space_group_name_H-M   'P 1'
#
loop_
_entity.id
_entity.type
_entity.pdbx_description
1 polymer ?
#
loop_
_entity_poly.entity_id
_entity_poly.type
_entity_poly.pdbx_seq_one_letter_code
_entity_poly.pdbx_strand_id
1 'polypeptide(L)' 'MVVLCNTSYHYWRFWVSDILKGTNAKFKKNEKSWDGAISVPKNNYEKANKLLNDYKLNNTEVKELWW' A
#
# COMPACT_ATOMS: atom_id res chain seq x y z
N MET A 1 -11.41 -5.89 -7.99
CA MET A 1 -10.33 -5.22 -7.23
C MET A 1 -10.98 -4.29 -6.22
N VAL A 2 -10.40 -4.12 -5.05
CA VAL A 2 -10.88 -3.21 -4.01
C VAL A 2 -9.75 -2.26 -3.62
N VAL A 3 -10.09 -1.02 -3.28
CA VAL A 3 -9.12 -0.03 -2.79
C VAL A 3 -8.72 -0.42 -1.37
N LEU A 4 -7.41 -0.43 -1.10
CA LEU A 4 -6.84 -0.75 0.20
C LEU A 4 -6.50 0.51 0.98
N CYS A 5 -5.72 1.40 0.37
CA CYS A 5 -5.27 2.69 0.93
C CYS A 5 -4.72 3.56 -0.20
N ASN A 6 -4.46 4.82 0.10
CA ASN A 6 -3.73 5.73 -0.76
C ASN A 6 -2.28 5.86 -0.34
N THR A 7 -1.41 6.23 -1.27
CA THR A 7 -0.01 6.52 -0.99
C THR A 7 0.57 7.45 -2.05
N SER A 8 1.81 7.90 -1.85
CA SER A 8 2.59 8.54 -2.91
C SER A 8 3.26 7.50 -3.81
N TYR A 9 3.49 7.84 -5.07
CA TYR A 9 4.21 7.01 -6.04
C TYR A 9 5.62 6.65 -5.54
N HIS A 10 6.27 7.59 -4.85
CA HIS A 10 7.58 7.38 -4.26
C HIS A 10 7.51 6.26 -3.21
N TYR A 11 6.57 6.36 -2.27
CA TYR A 11 6.40 5.34 -1.24
C TYR A 11 5.98 3.99 -1.80
N TRP A 12 5.08 3.98 -2.79
CA TRP A 12 4.74 2.76 -3.52
C TRP A 12 5.96 2.08 -4.12
N ARG A 13 6.77 2.83 -4.87
CA ARG A 13 7.90 2.29 -5.64
C ARG A 13 9.01 1.72 -4.77
N PHE A 14 9.27 2.34 -3.61
CA PHE A 14 10.43 2.00 -2.79
C PHE A 14 10.12 1.15 -1.55
N TRP A 15 8.90 1.23 -1.01
CA TRP A 15 8.57 0.55 0.25
C TRP A 15 7.27 -0.26 0.16
N VAL A 16 6.14 0.38 -0.16
CA VAL A 16 4.82 -0.24 0.01
C VAL A 16 4.61 -1.42 -0.93
N SER A 17 5.17 -1.39 -2.14
CA SER A 17 5.10 -2.54 -3.06
C SER A 17 5.85 -3.77 -2.56
N ASP A 18 6.94 -3.61 -1.82
CA ASP A 18 7.69 -4.71 -1.23
C ASP A 18 6.96 -5.29 -0.01
N ILE A 19 6.41 -4.41 0.85
CA ILE A 19 5.56 -4.82 1.99
C ILE A 19 4.36 -5.66 1.50
N LEU A 20 3.77 -5.29 0.35
CA LEU A 20 2.60 -5.95 -0.23
C LEU A 20 2.95 -7.08 -1.22
N LYS A 21 4.20 -7.54 -1.25
CA LYS A 21 4.62 -8.62 -2.15
C LYS A 21 3.79 -9.89 -1.93
N GLY A 22 3.31 -10.48 -3.02
CA GLY A 22 2.45 -11.68 -2.95
C GLY A 22 0.98 -11.41 -2.60
N THR A 23 0.51 -10.15 -2.72
CA THR A 23 -0.92 -9.77 -2.60
C THR A 23 -1.55 -9.36 -3.94
N ASN A 24 -0.76 -9.29 -5.02
CA ASN A 24 -1.16 -8.72 -6.32
C ASN A 24 -1.68 -7.27 -6.21
N ALA A 25 -1.14 -6.50 -5.26
CA ALA A 25 -1.40 -5.07 -5.16
C ALA A 25 -0.95 -4.32 -6.42
N LYS A 26 -1.77 -3.36 -6.85
CA LYS A 26 -1.47 -2.43 -7.94
C LYS A 26 -1.68 -1.00 -7.47
N PHE A 27 -0.78 -0.11 -7.86
CA PHE A 27 -0.93 1.31 -7.65
C PHE A 27 -1.50 1.98 -8.90
N LYS A 28 -2.55 2.78 -8.71
CA LYS A 28 -3.11 3.65 -9.75
C LYS A 28 -2.83 5.10 -9.35
N LYS A 29 -1.86 5.71 -10.03
CA LYS A 29 -1.49 7.12 -9.86
C LYS A 29 -2.64 8.04 -10.27
N ASN A 30 -2.81 9.15 -9.57
CA ASN A 30 -3.70 10.23 -9.97
C ASN A 30 -3.10 11.02 -11.15
N GLU A 31 -3.95 11.63 -11.98
CA GLU A 31 -3.51 12.32 -13.21
C GLU A 31 -2.70 13.59 -12.93
N LYS A 32 -3.03 14.30 -11.84
CA LYS A 32 -2.51 15.63 -11.54
C LYS A 32 -1.46 15.66 -10.43
N SER A 33 -1.19 14.53 -9.79
CA SER A 33 -0.39 14.47 -8.58
C SER A 33 0.41 13.18 -8.49
N TRP A 34 1.34 13.13 -7.53
CA TRP A 34 2.18 11.95 -7.32
C TRP A 34 1.54 10.92 -6.40
N ASP A 35 0.41 11.22 -5.78
CA ASP A 35 -0.39 10.26 -5.02
C ASP A 35 -1.29 9.38 -5.91
N GLY A 36 -1.87 8.36 -5.31
CA GLY A 36 -2.75 7.43 -5.97
C GLY A 36 -3.26 6.35 -5.02
N ALA A 37 -4.11 5.47 -5.55
CA ALA A 37 -4.75 4.41 -4.80
C ALA A 37 -4.04 3.08 -5.01
N ILE A 38 -3.79 2.36 -3.92
CA ILE A 38 -3.41 0.95 -3.95
C ILE A 38 -4.69 0.11 -3.99
N SER A 39 -4.77 -0.78 -4.98
CA SER A 39 -5.86 -1.73 -5.15
C SER A 39 -5.36 -3.16 -5.08
N VAL A 40 -6.13 -4.05 -4.46
CA VAL A 40 -5.84 -5.49 -4.36
C VAL A 40 -7.03 -6.33 -4.84
N PRO A 41 -6.83 -7.59 -5.24
CA PRO A 41 -7.94 -8.54 -5.39
C PRO A 41 -8.70 -8.69 -4.07
N LYS A 42 -10.03 -8.83 -4.12
CA LYS A 42 -10.88 -8.92 -2.93
C LYS A 42 -10.44 -10.06 -1.99
N ASN A 43 -10.05 -11.20 -2.56
CA ASN A 43 -9.57 -12.37 -1.81
C ASN A 43 -8.24 -12.13 -1.08
N ASN A 44 -7.47 -11.12 -1.49
CA ASN A 44 -6.18 -10.78 -0.87
C ASN A 44 -6.28 -9.56 0.06
N TYR A 45 -7.47 -8.97 0.23
CA TYR A 45 -7.66 -7.75 1.00
C TYR A 45 -7.20 -7.91 2.46
N GLU A 46 -7.66 -8.96 3.14
CA GLU A 46 -7.31 -9.21 4.54
C GLU A 46 -5.81 -9.46 4.72
N LYS A 47 -5.20 -10.24 3.83
CA LYS A 47 -3.75 -10.49 3.82
C LYS A 47 -2.97 -9.18 3.64
N ALA A 48 -3.36 -8.36 2.67
CA ALA A 48 -2.70 -7.09 2.40
C ALA A 48 -2.85 -6.11 3.57
N ASN A 49 -4.03 -6.01 4.15
CA ASN A 49 -4.29 -5.16 5.30
C ASN A 49 -3.48 -5.61 6.53
N LYS A 50 -3.37 -6.92 6.76
CA LYS A 50 -2.53 -7.48 7.82
C LYS A 50 -1.06 -7.11 7.63
N LEU A 51 -0.50 -7.27 6.42
CA LEU A 51 0.90 -6.92 6.14
C LEU A 51 1.22 -5.45 6.41
N LEU A 52 0.31 -4.54 6.03
CA LEU A 52 0.45 -3.11 6.32
C LEU A 52 0.43 -2.83 7.84
N ASN A 53 -0.52 -3.43 8.57
CA ASN A 53 -0.60 -3.26 10.02
C ASN A 53 0.60 -3.85 10.75
N ASP A 54 1.04 -5.05 10.36
CA ASP A 54 2.22 -5.69 10.93
C ASP A 54 3.47 -4.83 10.68
N TYR A 55 3.60 -4.21 9.51
CA TYR A 55 4.70 -3.27 9.24
C TYR A 55 4.63 -2.04 10.16
N LYS A 56 3.46 -1.42 10.34
CA LYS A 56 3.28 -0.28 11.24
C LYS A 56 3.65 -0.60 12.69
N LEU A 57 3.23 -1.77 13.19
CA LEU A 57 3.51 -2.20 14.55
C LEU A 57 5.01 -2.47 14.78
N ASN A 58 5.70 -2.99 13.77
CA ASN A 58 7.13 -3.28 13.85
C ASN A 58 8.03 -2.06 13.58
N ASN A 59 7.47 -0.96 13.06
CA ASN A 59 8.24 0.22 12.63
C ASN A 59 7.57 1.52 13.13
N THR A 60 7.44 1.64 14.46
CA THR A 60 6.74 2.75 15.13
C THR A 60 7.40 4.11 14.92
N GLU A 61 8.71 4.15 14.62
CA GLU A 61 9.46 5.39 14.39
C GLU A 61 9.38 5.88 12.93
N VAL A 62 8.83 5.07 12.02
CA VAL A 62 8.78 5.39 10.59
C VAL A 62 7.53 6.19 10.28
N LYS A 63 7.69 7.27 9.51
CA LYS A 63 6.57 8.09 9.03
C LYS A 63 5.56 7.21 8.28
N GLU A 64 4.27 7.46 8.50
CA GLU A 64 3.21 6.73 7.80
C GLU A 64 3.37 6.86 6.28
N LEU A 65 3.54 5.71 5.61
CA LEU A 65 3.84 5.63 4.18
C LEU A 65 2.56 5.54 3.32
N TRP A 66 1.38 5.38 3.92
CA TRP A 66 0.07 5.29 3.28
C TRP A 66 -1.02 5.87 4.19
N TRP A 67 -2.18 6.20 3.63
CA TRP A 67 -3.33 6.76 4.37
C TRP A 67 -4.67 6.37 3.74
#